data_AF-A0A820PQX6-F1
#
_entry.id   AF-A0A820PQX6-F1
#
_cell.length_a   1.000
_cell.length_b   1.000
_cell.length_c   1.000
_cell.angle_alpha   90.00
_cell.angle_beta   90.00
_cell.angle_gamma   90.00
#
_symmetry.space_group_name_H-M   'P 1'
#
loop_
_entity.id
_entity.type
_entity.pdbx_description
1 polymer ?
#
loop_
_entity_poly.entity_id
_entity_poly.type
_entity_poly.pdbx_seq_one_letter_code
_entity_poly.pdbx_strand_id
1 'polypeptide(L)'
;GCPINVQHVCQFCAEDQNHLGCYCELAGGDEIVTASVFTPCPDDIIDPCANHTCKNGATCVRDGLTSYKCNCIPGFGGKLCNESLPKCSDANIKCPNAECVETFDPNVPVYCKCYDGTRRDPRLNDTCPLSK
;
A
#
# COMPACT_ATOMS: atom_id res chain seq x y z
N GLY A 1 30.80 5.45 8.50
CA GLY A 1 30.19 6.73 8.88
C GLY A 1 29.95 7.53 7.62
N CYS A 2 28.81 8.22 7.53
CA CYS A 2 28.49 9.04 6.37
C CYS A 2 29.21 10.40 6.39
N PRO A 3 29.46 11.02 5.22
CA PRO A 3 30.12 12.31 5.15
C PRO A 3 29.32 13.40 5.88
N ILE A 4 30.02 14.43 6.36
CA ILE A 4 29.53 15.48 7.26
C ILE A 4 28.41 16.35 6.64
N ASN A 5 28.12 16.18 5.33
CA ASN A 5 27.19 17.00 4.54
C ASN A 5 25.99 16.22 3.97
N VAL A 6 25.69 15.02 4.47
CA VAL A 6 24.47 14.28 4.06
C VAL A 6 23.41 14.30 5.15
N GLN A 7 22.15 14.34 4.73
CA GLN A 7 21.01 14.25 5.63
C GLN A 7 20.86 12.79 6.09
N HIS A 8 20.79 12.54 7.40
CA HIS A 8 20.51 11.22 7.93
C HIS A 8 19.04 10.87 7.68
N VAL A 9 18.76 9.85 6.88
CA VAL A 9 17.40 9.33 6.67
C VAL A 9 17.36 7.86 7.09
N CYS A 10 16.85 7.60 8.30
CA CYS A 10 16.58 6.25 8.77
C CYS A 10 15.18 5.84 8.28
N GLN A 11 15.09 5.28 7.07
CA GLN A 11 13.77 5.08 6.45
C GLN A 11 13.11 3.73 6.76
N PHE A 12 13.85 2.65 7.04
CA PHE A 12 13.26 1.32 7.25
C PHE A 12 13.99 0.46 8.29
N CYS A 13 13.22 -0.21 9.15
CA CYS A 13 13.67 -1.34 9.97
C CYS A 13 12.91 -2.58 9.46
N ALA A 14 13.61 -3.53 8.83
CA ALA A 14 13.02 -4.79 8.38
C ALA A 14 13.59 -5.95 9.20
N GLU A 15 12.71 -6.84 9.65
CA GLU A 15 13.08 -8.08 10.33
C GLU A 15 13.55 -9.10 9.30
N ASP A 16 14.85 -9.12 9.01
CA ASP A 16 15.48 -10.37 8.62
C ASP A 16 16.87 -10.46 9.26
N GLN A 17 17.02 -11.47 10.13
CA GLN A 17 18.30 -11.94 10.68
C GLN A 17 19.14 -10.90 11.46
N ASN A 18 18.53 -10.01 12.25
CA ASN A 18 19.25 -9.22 13.26
C ASN A 18 20.33 -8.26 12.71
N HIS A 19 20.16 -7.78 11.47
CA HIS A 19 21.05 -6.80 10.84
C HIS A 19 20.27 -5.52 10.49
N LEU A 20 20.64 -4.39 11.11
CA LEU A 20 20.08 -3.07 10.82
C LEU A 20 21.11 -2.23 10.05
N GLY A 21 20.70 -1.64 8.92
CA GLY A 21 21.54 -0.71 8.15
C GLY A 21 20.84 0.63 7.96
N CYS A 22 21.54 1.73 8.25
CA CYS A 22 21.15 3.06 7.77
C CYS A 22 21.64 3.22 6.31
N TYR A 23 20.92 3.96 5.47
CA TYR A 23 21.47 4.42 4.18
C TYR A 23 21.51 5.95 4.18
N CYS A 24 22.40 6.51 3.37
CA CYS A 24 22.60 7.95 3.29
C CYS A 24 22.20 8.44 1.91
N GLU A 25 21.17 9.29 1.85
CA GLU A 25 20.79 9.96 0.62
C GLU A 25 21.60 11.26 0.49
N LEU A 26 22.34 11.36 -0.61
CA LEU A 26 22.89 12.65 -1.06
C LEU A 26 21.71 13.46 -1.59
N ALA A 27 21.55 14.70 -1.11
CA ALA A 27 20.65 15.64 -1.75
C ALA A 27 21.19 16.00 -3.15
N GLY A 28 20.89 15.18 -4.17
CA GLY A 28 21.12 15.49 -5.58
C GLY A 28 21.86 14.49 -6.48
N GLY A 29 21.85 13.16 -6.24
CA GLY A 29 22.41 12.21 -7.22
C GLY A 29 22.08 10.73 -6.96
N ASP A 30 21.85 9.97 -8.04
CA ASP A 30 21.34 8.58 -8.11
C ASP A 30 22.33 7.49 -7.64
N GLU A 31 23.03 7.68 -6.52
CA GLU A 31 23.87 6.62 -5.94
C GLU A 31 23.47 6.34 -4.48
N ILE A 32 22.72 5.24 -4.29
CA ILE A 32 22.40 4.70 -2.97
C ILE A 32 23.67 4.07 -2.40
N VAL A 33 24.36 4.77 -1.50
CA VAL A 33 25.45 4.19 -0.74
C VAL A 33 24.84 3.42 0.44
N THR A 34 24.81 2.09 0.35
CA THR A 34 24.52 1.25 1.51
C THR A 34 25.62 1.44 2.54
N ALA A 35 25.38 2.27 3.55
CA ALA A 35 26.24 2.33 4.71
C ALA A 35 25.93 1.08 5.56
N SER A 36 26.72 0.03 5.38
CA SER A 36 26.76 -1.12 6.31
C SER A 36 27.42 -0.71 7.64
N VAL A 37 26.90 0.35 8.26
CA VAL A 37 27.14 0.69 9.65
C VAL A 37 25.94 0.13 10.40
N PHE A 38 26.16 -0.99 11.08
CA PHE A 38 25.29 -1.48 12.14
C PHE A 38 25.22 -0.41 13.22
N THR A 39 24.33 0.56 13.02
CA THR A 39 23.98 1.47 14.09
C THR A 39 22.93 0.72 14.88
N PRO A 40 23.16 0.39 16.16
CA PRO A 40 22.12 -0.19 16.98
C PRO A 40 20.93 0.76 16.97
N CYS A 41 19.74 0.24 16.68
CA CYS A 41 18.52 1.01 16.84
C CYS A 41 18.49 1.58 18.26
N PRO A 42 18.16 2.87 18.47
CA PRO A 42 17.93 3.36 19.81
C PRO A 42 16.90 2.46 20.50
N ASP A 43 17.22 2.00 21.71
CA ASP A 43 16.40 1.06 22.49
C ASP A 43 14.96 1.58 22.75
N ASP A 44 14.73 2.88 22.52
CA ASP A 44 13.46 3.58 22.66
C ASP A 44 12.56 3.57 21.41
N ILE A 45 12.88 2.80 20.36
CA ILE A 45 11.97 2.66 19.21
C ILE A 45 10.77 1.81 19.62
N ILE A 46 9.69 2.49 20.01
CA ILE A 46 8.38 1.89 20.20
C ILE A 46 7.94 1.27 18.88
N ASP A 47 7.53 0.01 18.90
CA ASP A 47 6.91 -0.60 17.73
C ASP A 47 5.59 0.12 17.39
N PRO A 48 5.50 0.81 16.24
CA PRO A 48 4.27 1.49 15.84
C PRO A 48 3.14 0.49 15.57
N CYS A 49 3.45 -0.80 15.42
CA CYS A 49 2.45 -1.86 15.36
C CYS A 49 1.98 -2.37 16.73
N ALA A 50 2.69 -2.13 17.83
CA ALA A 50 2.29 -2.64 19.15
C ALA A 50 0.91 -2.16 19.63
N ASN A 51 0.47 -0.98 19.16
CA ASN A 51 -0.85 -0.43 19.46
C ASN A 51 -1.55 0.09 18.18
N HIS A 52 -1.42 -0.65 17.08
CA HIS A 52 -2.03 -0.26 15.81
C HIS A 52 -3.56 -0.22 15.90
N THR A 53 -4.20 0.58 15.03
CA THR A 53 -5.67 0.70 14.99
C THR A 53 -6.29 0.10 13.72
N CYS A 54 -5.52 -0.69 12.97
CA CYS A 54 -6.01 -1.45 11.80
C CYS A 54 -7.27 -2.25 12.14
N LYS A 55 -8.24 -2.25 11.22
CA LYS A 55 -9.56 -2.88 11.36
C LYS A 55 -9.71 -4.07 10.43
N ASN A 56 -10.81 -4.82 10.63
CA ASN A 56 -11.25 -5.90 9.74
C ASN A 56 -10.20 -6.99 9.47
N GLY A 57 -9.38 -7.32 10.48
CA GLY A 57 -8.34 -8.34 10.35
C GLY A 57 -7.14 -7.94 9.49
N ALA A 58 -6.99 -6.65 9.18
CA ALA A 58 -5.82 -6.14 8.49
C ALA A 58 -4.54 -6.34 9.30
N THR A 59 -3.44 -6.59 8.59
CA THR A 59 -2.12 -6.79 9.19
C THR A 59 -1.42 -5.45 9.31
N CYS A 60 -0.91 -5.11 10.50
CA CYS A 60 -0.07 -3.92 10.64
C CYS A 60 1.30 -4.17 10.05
N VAL A 61 1.78 -3.20 9.27
CA VAL A 61 3.12 -3.22 8.68
C VAL A 61 3.80 -1.92 9.05
N ARG A 62 4.98 -2.02 9.66
CA ARG A 62 5.81 -0.86 9.95
C ARG A 62 6.19 -0.14 8.65
N ASP A 63 6.05 1.18 8.63
CA ASP A 63 6.27 2.04 7.45
C ASP A 63 7.16 3.24 7.80
N GLY A 64 8.03 3.05 8.79
CA GLY A 64 8.97 4.04 9.33
C GLY A 64 9.26 3.81 10.82
N LEU A 65 9.99 4.75 11.44
CA LEU A 65 10.38 4.65 12.85
C LEU A 65 9.19 4.75 13.81
N THR A 66 8.25 5.65 13.53
CA THR A 66 7.06 5.91 14.34
C THR A 66 5.75 5.73 13.56
N SER A 67 5.84 5.36 12.28
CA SER A 67 4.72 5.17 11.38
C SER A 67 4.47 3.70 11.06
N TYR A 68 3.19 3.38 10.86
CA TYR A 68 2.75 2.10 10.34
C TYR A 68 1.69 2.33 9.26
N LYS A 69 1.50 1.32 8.43
CA LYS A 69 0.39 1.19 7.49
C LYS A 69 -0.36 -0.11 7.75
N CYS A 70 -1.64 -0.13 7.40
CA CYS A 70 -2.44 -1.33 7.47
C CYS A 70 -2.44 -2.00 6.10
N ASN A 71 -2.00 -3.25 6.05
CA ASN A 71 -2.19 -4.11 4.88
C ASN A 71 -3.59 -4.72 4.96
N CYS A 72 -4.50 -4.21 4.14
CA CYS A 72 -5.89 -4.63 4.15
C CYS A 72 -6.05 -6.02 3.53
N ILE A 73 -6.95 -6.80 4.10
CA ILE A 73 -7.38 -8.05 3.46
C ILE A 73 -8.27 -7.72 2.23
N PRO A 74 -8.38 -8.64 1.26
CA PRO A 74 -9.21 -8.43 0.09
C PRO A 74 -10.65 -8.02 0.44
N GLY A 75 -11.16 -6.98 -0.23
CA GLY A 75 -12.49 -6.42 0.01
C GLY A 75 -12.58 -5.34 1.09
N PHE A 76 -11.46 -4.93 1.70
CA PHE A 76 -11.41 -3.78 2.61
C PHE A 76 -10.36 -2.75 2.17
N GLY A 77 -10.62 -1.48 2.47
CA GLY A 77 -9.78 -0.35 2.08
C GLY A 77 -9.80 0.78 3.10
N GLY A 78 -9.19 1.90 2.72
CA GLY A 78 -8.94 3.04 3.60
C GLY A 78 -7.66 2.87 4.43
N LYS A 79 -7.18 3.96 5.05
CA LYS A 79 -5.90 3.99 5.79
C LYS A 79 -5.83 2.95 6.92
N LEU A 80 -6.97 2.68 7.55
CA LEU A 80 -7.09 1.72 8.66
C LEU A 80 -7.83 0.45 8.26
N CYS A 81 -8.07 0.21 6.97
CA CYS A 81 -8.84 -0.93 6.46
C CYS A 81 -10.25 -1.03 7.07
N ASN A 82 -10.85 0.11 7.43
CA ASN A 82 -12.15 0.19 8.10
C ASN A 82 -13.32 0.31 7.11
N GLU A 83 -13.04 0.50 5.82
CA GLU A 83 -14.04 0.67 4.77
C GLU A 83 -14.23 -0.64 4.00
N SER A 84 -15.48 -1.05 3.81
CA SER A 84 -15.81 -2.15 2.90
C SER A 84 -15.72 -1.67 1.45
N LEU A 85 -14.97 -2.38 0.63
CA LEU A 85 -14.84 -2.05 -0.79
C LEU A 85 -16.00 -2.64 -1.60
N PRO A 86 -16.46 -1.95 -2.67
CA PRO A 86 -17.51 -2.44 -3.55
C PRO A 86 -17.19 -3.80 -4.17
N LYS A 87 -18.23 -4.62 -4.34
CA LYS A 87 -18.17 -5.98 -4.90
C LYS A 87 -19.19 -6.16 -6.01
N CYS A 88 -18.99 -7.16 -6.86
CA CYS A 88 -19.91 -7.44 -7.96
C CYS A 88 -21.31 -7.88 -7.49
N SER A 89 -21.42 -8.35 -6.24
CA SER A 89 -22.69 -8.70 -5.60
C SER A 89 -23.50 -7.49 -5.10
N ASP A 90 -22.92 -6.30 -5.06
CA ASP A 90 -23.58 -5.12 -4.51
C ASP A 90 -24.66 -4.60 -5.45
N ALA A 91 -25.82 -4.25 -4.91
CA ALA A 91 -26.97 -3.80 -5.71
C ALA A 91 -26.71 -2.55 -6.57
N ASN A 92 -25.72 -1.74 -6.18
CA ASN A 92 -25.31 -0.52 -6.87
C ASN A 92 -24.29 -0.75 -7.98
N ILE A 93 -23.75 -1.98 -8.11
CA ILE A 93 -22.78 -2.34 -9.13
C ILE A 93 -23.51 -3.04 -10.26
N LYS A 94 -23.54 -2.41 -11.43
CA LYS A 94 -24.17 -2.95 -12.64
C LYS A 94 -23.23 -2.80 -13.82
N CYS A 95 -23.04 -3.89 -14.55
CA CYS A 95 -22.23 -3.93 -15.77
C CYS A 95 -23.10 -4.38 -16.96
N PRO A 96 -23.93 -3.49 -17.56
CA PRO A 96 -24.67 -3.82 -18.77
C PRO A 96 -23.71 -4.12 -19.92
N ASN A 97 -23.90 -5.25 -20.60
CA ASN A 97 -23.04 -5.71 -21.71
C ASN A 97 -21.55 -5.84 -21.36
N ALA A 98 -21.27 -6.23 -20.11
CA ALA A 98 -19.92 -6.43 -19.62
C ALA A 98 -19.86 -7.49 -18.53
N GLU A 99 -18.68 -8.05 -18.34
CA GLU A 99 -18.33 -8.91 -17.22
C GLU A 99 -17.89 -8.04 -16.03
N CYS A 100 -18.49 -8.24 -14.87
CA CYS A 100 -18.03 -7.58 -13.63
C CYS A 100 -16.80 -8.32 -13.10
N VAL A 101 -15.72 -7.58 -12.80
CA VAL A 101 -14.46 -8.15 -12.32
C VAL A 101 -14.06 -7.50 -11.01
N GLU A 102 -13.93 -8.32 -9.97
CA GLU A 102 -13.34 -7.92 -8.68
C GLU A 102 -11.81 -7.96 -8.77
N THR A 103 -11.14 -7.01 -8.12
CA THR A 103 -9.68 -6.92 -8.11
C THR A 103 -9.13 -6.87 -6.69
N PHE A 104 -7.85 -7.16 -6.55
CA PHE A 104 -7.11 -7.03 -5.30
C PHE A 104 -6.56 -5.61 -5.06
N ASP A 105 -6.72 -4.69 -6.02
CA ASP A 105 -6.30 -3.29 -5.86
C ASP A 105 -7.37 -2.52 -5.06
N PRO A 106 -7.06 -2.03 -3.85
CA PRO A 106 -8.03 -1.29 -3.05
C PRO A 106 -8.48 0.04 -3.68
N ASN A 107 -7.72 0.59 -4.64
CA ASN A 107 -8.11 1.79 -5.39
C ASN A 107 -9.09 1.47 -6.52
N VAL A 108 -9.04 0.26 -7.08
CA VAL A 108 -9.92 -0.20 -8.17
C VAL A 108 -10.51 -1.57 -7.79
N PRO A 109 -11.35 -1.65 -6.74
CA PRO A 109 -11.84 -2.92 -6.22
C PRO A 109 -12.73 -3.68 -7.20
N VAL A 110 -13.40 -2.96 -8.10
CA VAL A 110 -14.25 -3.53 -9.13
C VAL A 110 -14.20 -2.70 -10.40
N TYR A 111 -14.25 -3.35 -11.55
CA TYR A 111 -14.47 -2.71 -12.84
C TYR A 111 -15.33 -3.58 -13.76
N CYS A 112 -16.02 -2.96 -14.72
CA CYS A 112 -16.70 -3.69 -15.79
C CYS A 112 -15.73 -3.89 -16.95
N LYS A 113 -15.52 -5.16 -17.34
CA LYS A 113 -14.80 -5.54 -18.56
C LYS A 113 -15.80 -5.65 -19.70
N CYS A 114 -15.80 -4.67 -20.59
CA CYS A 114 -16.64 -4.68 -21.79
C CYS A 114 -16.16 -5.76 -22.77
N TYR A 115 -17.04 -6.23 -23.67
CA TYR A 115 -16.70 -7.24 -24.67
C TYR A 115 -15.68 -6.78 -25.71
N ASP A 116 -15.57 -5.47 -25.93
CA ASP A 116 -14.52 -4.86 -26.76
C ASP A 116 -13.15 -4.77 -26.05
N GLY A 117 -13.07 -5.22 -24.79
CA GLY A 117 -11.88 -5.22 -23.95
C GLY A 117 -11.66 -3.93 -23.14
N THR A 118 -12.51 -2.91 -23.30
CA THR A 118 -12.40 -1.67 -22.51
C THR A 118 -12.79 -1.90 -21.05
N ARG A 119 -12.18 -1.11 -20.14
CA ARG A 119 -12.50 -1.12 -18.72
C ARG A 119 -13.33 0.12 -18.38
N ARG A 120 -14.44 -0.08 -17.66
CA ARG A 120 -15.31 1.00 -17.18
C ARG A 120 -15.51 0.91 -15.68
N ASP A 121 -15.65 2.06 -15.04
CA ASP A 121 -16.01 2.13 -13.63
C ASP A 121 -17.54 1.96 -13.48
N PRO A 122 -18.03 0.88 -12.85
CA PRO A 122 -19.46 0.65 -12.67
C PRO A 122 -20.18 1.75 -11.88
N ARG A 123 -19.45 2.58 -11.14
CA ARG A 123 -20.00 3.66 -10.31
C ARG A 123 -20.18 4.97 -11.08
N LEU A 124 -19.54 5.11 -12.25
CA LEU A 124 -19.59 6.33 -13.06
C LEU A 124 -20.74 6.33 -14.08
N ASN A 125 -21.63 5.34 -14.04
CA ASN A 125 -22.77 5.19 -14.97
C ASN A 125 -22.34 5.15 -16.46
N ASP A 126 -21.08 4.78 -16.72
CA ASP A 126 -20.56 4.57 -18.06
C ASP A 126 -21.11 3.26 -18.62
N THR A 127 -21.77 3.33 -19.79
CA THR A 127 -22.23 2.14 -20.49
C THR A 127 -21.13 1.58 -21.40
N CYS A 128 -20.99 0.26 -21.40
CA CYS A 128 -20.18 -0.40 -22.41
C CYS A 128 -20.84 -0.22 -23.78
N PRO A 129 -20.05 0.10 -24.83
CA PRO A 129 -20.59 0.12 -26.18
C PRO A 129 -21.18 -1.27 -26.50
N LEU A 130 -22.39 -1.29 -27.05
CA LEU A 130 -22.93 -2.49 -27.66
C LEU A 130 -21.93 -2.87 -28.77
N SER A 131 -21.32 -4.04 -28.64
CA SER A 131 -20.49 -4.63 -29.69
C SER A 131 -21.19 -4.46 -31.04
N LYS A 132 -20.54 -3.80 -32.00
CA LYS A 132 -21.03 -3.71 -33.38
C LYS A 132 -21.17 -5.09 -34.00
#